data_AF-A0A9E7IPU6-F1
#
_entry.id   AF-A0A9E7IPU6-F1
#
_cell.length_a   1.000
_cell.length_b   1.000
_cell.length_c   1.000
_cell.angle_alpha   90.00
_cell.angle_beta   90.00
_cell.angle_gamma   90.00
#
_symmetry.space_group_name_H-M   'P 1'
#
loop_
_entity.id
_entity.type
_entity.pdbx_description
1 polymer ?
#
loop_
_entity_poly.entity_id
_entity_poly.type
_entity_poly.pdbx_seq_one_letter_code
_entity_poly.pdbx_strand_id
1 'polypeptide(L)'
;MTKDRFRKYNELEADEKEVLDAFRQMKLMSDYNRFRLYNYKVEDLINDYEELKQLIENIQEKYFSIYEELLNEELTEGELDASVWGITREQENETWNSELKLMCEIKTNFDMAINMIESGEANQSIIDAENWK
;
A
#
# COMPACT_ATOMS: atom_id res chain seq x y z
N MET A 1 -52.02 -1.32 -1.33
CA MET A 1 -50.62 -1.68 -1.61
C MET A 1 -49.79 -0.40 -1.58
N THR A 2 -49.36 0.01 -0.40
CA THR A 2 -48.26 0.96 -0.27
C THR A 2 -47.04 0.25 -0.84
N LYS A 3 -46.41 0.81 -1.88
CA LYS A 3 -45.10 0.31 -2.31
C LYS A 3 -44.18 0.48 -1.12
N ASP A 4 -43.70 -0.62 -0.55
CA ASP A 4 -42.63 -0.59 0.43
C ASP A 4 -41.43 0.09 -0.23
N ARG A 5 -41.29 1.39 0.02
CA ARG A 5 -40.06 2.11 -0.25
C ARG A 5 -39.24 2.03 1.03
N PHE A 6 -37.94 1.77 0.89
CA PHE A 6 -37.02 1.91 2.02
C PHE A 6 -37.11 3.35 2.54
N ARG A 7 -37.31 3.51 3.85
CA ARG A 7 -37.32 4.83 4.50
C ARG A 7 -35.91 5.41 4.55
N LYS A 8 -35.80 6.73 4.39
CA LYS A 8 -34.51 7.43 4.54
C LYS A 8 -34.08 7.43 6.00
N TYR A 9 -32.79 7.59 6.27
CA TYR A 9 -32.29 7.62 7.65
C TYR A 9 -33.01 8.68 8.51
N ASN A 10 -33.27 9.86 7.97
CA ASN A 10 -33.97 10.93 8.68
C ASN A 10 -35.45 10.61 8.97
N GLU A 11 -36.06 9.66 8.24
CA GLU A 11 -37.45 9.20 8.40
C GLU A 11 -37.59 8.04 9.41
N LEU A 12 -36.48 7.58 10.01
CA LEU A 12 -36.48 6.50 11.00
C LEU A 12 -36.78 7.02 12.42
N GLU A 13 -37.42 6.17 13.21
CA GLU A 13 -37.62 6.37 14.65
C GLU A 13 -36.31 6.22 15.42
N ALA A 14 -36.28 6.67 16.68
CA ALA A 14 -35.05 6.71 17.47
C ALA A 14 -34.43 5.33 17.73
N ASP A 15 -35.26 4.33 18.01
CA ASP A 15 -34.87 2.94 18.21
C ASP A 15 -34.36 2.28 16.90
N GLU A 16 -35.00 2.59 15.78
CA GLU A 16 -34.56 2.13 14.45
C GLU A 16 -33.20 2.72 14.06
N LYS A 17 -32.96 4.00 14.38
CA LYS A 17 -31.68 4.66 14.19
C LYS A 17 -30.59 4.05 15.06
N GLU A 18 -30.88 3.77 16.32
CA GLU A 18 -29.94 3.16 17.26
C GLU A 18 -29.44 1.79 16.73
N VAL A 19 -30.37 0.94 16.28
CA VAL A 19 -30.01 -0.37 15.70
C VAL A 19 -29.16 -0.20 14.45
N LEU A 20 -29.53 0.71 13.55
CA LEU A 20 -28.81 0.94 12.30
C LEU A 20 -27.41 1.52 12.55
N ASP A 21 -27.29 2.48 13.47
CA ASP A 21 -26.01 3.05 13.88
C ASP A 21 -25.07 2.01 14.48
N ALA A 22 -25.60 1.10 15.32
CA ALA A 22 -24.81 -0.01 15.85
C ALA A 22 -24.25 -0.90 14.72
N PHE A 23 -25.07 -1.24 13.72
CA PHE A 23 -24.60 -2.01 12.55
C PHE A 23 -23.56 -1.24 11.74
N ARG A 24 -23.73 0.07 11.54
CA ARG A 24 -22.74 0.92 10.85
C ARG A 24 -21.42 0.94 11.59
N GLN A 25 -21.44 1.14 12.90
CA GLN A 25 -20.24 1.12 13.75
C GLN A 25 -19.52 -0.23 13.68
N MET A 26 -20.26 -1.35 13.75
CA MET A 26 -19.66 -2.68 13.60
C MET A 26 -18.97 -2.86 12.25
N LYS A 27 -19.61 -2.40 11.17
CA LYS A 27 -19.02 -2.46 9.82
C LYS A 27 -17.79 -1.57 9.71
N LEU A 28 -17.86 -0.31 10.16
CA LEU A 28 -16.73 0.63 10.14
C LEU A 28 -15.56 0.12 10.97
N MET A 29 -15.82 -0.51 12.12
CA MET A 29 -14.79 -1.16 12.93
C MET A 29 -14.14 -2.35 12.20
N SER A 30 -14.94 -3.15 11.51
CA SER A 30 -14.42 -4.24 10.67
C SER A 30 -13.54 -3.72 9.52
N ASP A 31 -13.99 -2.67 8.84
CA ASP A 31 -13.25 -2.04 7.74
C ASP A 31 -11.97 -1.39 8.25
N TYR A 32 -12.02 -0.68 9.38
CA TYR A 32 -10.87 -0.09 10.07
C TYR A 32 -9.78 -1.12 10.36
N ASN A 33 -10.16 -2.23 11.01
CA ASN A 33 -9.21 -3.29 11.35
C ASN A 33 -8.60 -3.92 10.10
N ARG A 34 -9.40 -4.09 9.05
CA ARG A 34 -8.93 -4.61 7.76
C ARG A 34 -7.94 -3.64 7.10
N PHE A 35 -8.24 -2.35 7.05
CA PHE A 35 -7.35 -1.35 6.49
C PHE A 35 -6.05 -1.28 7.27
N ARG A 36 -6.09 -1.27 8.60
CA ARG A 36 -4.86 -1.31 9.43
C ARG A 36 -4.01 -2.53 9.14
N LEU A 37 -4.61 -3.72 9.09
CA LEU A 37 -3.88 -4.94 8.79
C LEU A 37 -3.16 -4.86 7.44
N TYR A 38 -3.85 -4.44 6.39
CA TYR A 38 -3.23 -4.33 5.07
C TYR A 38 -2.24 -3.17 4.98
N ASN A 39 -2.48 -2.07 5.69
CA ASN A 39 -1.54 -0.95 5.77
C ASN A 39 -0.20 -1.41 6.33
N TYR A 40 -0.21 -2.18 7.43
CA TYR A 40 1.02 -2.77 7.98
C TYR A 40 1.72 -3.70 6.99
N LYS A 41 0.99 -4.54 6.26
CA LYS A 41 1.59 -5.44 5.25
C LYS A 41 2.21 -4.68 4.08
N VAL A 42 1.58 -3.59 3.66
CA VAL A 42 2.10 -2.74 2.58
C VAL A 42 3.34 -1.99 3.04
N GLU A 43 3.34 -1.47 4.26
CA GLU A 43 4.51 -0.81 4.87
C GLU A 43 5.70 -1.78 4.99
N ASP A 44 5.45 -3.01 5.47
CA ASP A 44 6.45 -4.07 5.55
C ASP A 44 7.07 -4.37 4.17
N LEU A 45 6.23 -4.54 3.14
CA LEU A 45 6.69 -4.78 1.77
C LEU A 45 7.50 -3.59 1.20
N ILE A 46 7.09 -2.34 1.49
CA ILE A 46 7.86 -1.16 1.08
C ILE A 46 9.27 -1.21 1.69
N ASN A 47 9.39 -1.55 2.97
CA ASN A 47 10.67 -1.69 3.65
C ASN A 47 11.52 -2.80 3.02
N ASP A 48 10.92 -3.97 2.73
CA ASP A 48 11.61 -5.08 2.06
C ASP A 48 12.23 -4.65 0.71
N TYR A 49 11.51 -3.86 -0.09
CA TYR A 49 12.03 -3.32 -1.34
C TYR A 49 13.19 -2.35 -1.14
N GLU A 50 13.12 -1.49 -0.11
CA GLU A 50 14.20 -0.56 0.22
C GLU A 50 15.47 -1.31 0.67
N GLU A 51 15.31 -2.33 1.52
CA GLU A 51 16.41 -3.20 1.95
C GLU A 51 17.01 -3.98 0.78
N LEU A 52 16.19 -4.54 -0.10
CA LEU A 52 16.64 -5.27 -1.28
C LEU A 52 17.52 -4.40 -2.18
N LYS A 53 17.11 -3.15 -2.43
CA LYS A 53 17.88 -2.22 -3.26
C LYS A 53 19.26 -1.92 -2.67
N GLN A 54 19.32 -1.66 -1.36
CA GLN A 54 20.58 -1.45 -0.67
C GLN A 54 21.47 -2.70 -0.70
N LEU A 55 20.88 -3.88 -0.50
CA LEU A 55 21.62 -5.14 -0.54
C LEU A 55 22.25 -5.37 -1.92
N ILE A 56 21.50 -5.12 -2.99
CA ILE A 56 22.00 -5.28 -4.36
C ILE A 56 23.11 -4.28 -4.67
N GLU A 57 22.95 -3.03 -4.25
CA GLU A 57 24.02 -2.01 -4.34
C GLU A 57 25.32 -2.48 -3.69
N ASN A 58 25.23 -2.96 -2.45
CA ASN A 58 26.38 -3.45 -1.70
C ASN A 58 27.03 -4.68 -2.34
N ILE A 59 26.22 -5.61 -2.87
CA ILE A 59 26.73 -6.81 -3.56
C ILE A 59 27.50 -6.40 -4.81
N GLN A 60 26.97 -5.45 -5.58
CA GLN A 60 27.59 -5.01 -6.83
C GLN A 60 28.89 -4.24 -6.62
N GLU A 61 28.93 -3.32 -5.64
CA GLU A 61 30.16 -2.63 -5.28
C GLU A 61 31.28 -3.62 -4.93
N LYS A 62 30.96 -4.63 -4.12
CA LYS A 62 31.90 -5.70 -3.76
C LYS A 62 32.32 -6.53 -4.97
N TYR A 63 31.37 -6.92 -5.81
CA TYR A 63 31.64 -7.70 -7.02
C TYR A 63 32.64 -6.98 -7.93
N PHE A 64 32.39 -5.70 -8.23
CA PHE A 64 33.28 -4.92 -9.10
C PHE A 64 34.66 -4.71 -8.48
N SER A 65 34.73 -4.39 -7.19
CA SER A 65 36.00 -4.24 -6.48
C SER A 65 36.83 -5.53 -6.52
N ILE A 66 36.22 -6.69 -6.25
CA ILE A 66 36.92 -7.99 -6.25
C ILE A 66 37.35 -8.35 -7.67
N TYR A 67 36.46 -8.17 -8.66
CA TYR A 67 36.78 -8.54 -10.03
C TYR A 67 37.91 -7.68 -10.61
N GLU A 68 37.94 -6.37 -10.30
CA GLU A 68 39.02 -5.48 -10.69
C GLU A 68 40.36 -5.90 -10.05
N GLU A 69 40.36 -6.30 -8.78
CA GLU A 69 41.54 -6.85 -8.10
C GLU A 69 42.05 -8.14 -8.78
N LEU A 70 41.15 -9.08 -9.08
CA LEU A 70 41.50 -10.34 -9.77
C LEU A 70 42.05 -10.13 -11.18
N LEU A 71 41.57 -9.11 -11.91
CA LEU A 71 42.13 -8.71 -13.21
C LEU A 71 43.52 -8.10 -13.06
N ASN A 72 43.71 -7.20 -12.09
CA ASN A 72 44.98 -6.52 -11.85
C ASN A 72 46.08 -7.48 -11.39
N GLU A 73 45.71 -8.55 -10.68
CA GLU A 73 46.62 -9.62 -10.27
C GLU A 73 46.82 -10.70 -11.35
N GLU A 74 46.25 -10.53 -12.55
CA GLU A 74 46.30 -11.50 -13.66
C GLU A 74 45.79 -12.90 -13.25
N LEU A 75 44.92 -12.97 -12.23
CA LEU A 75 44.35 -14.22 -11.73
C LEU A 75 43.15 -14.70 -12.55
N THR A 76 42.55 -13.80 -13.33
CA THR A 76 41.44 -14.07 -14.24
C THR A 76 41.60 -13.28 -15.54
N GLU A 77 40.95 -13.74 -16.60
CA GLU A 77 40.88 -13.05 -17.90
C GLU A 77 39.42 -12.73 -18.22
N GLY A 78 39.17 -11.56 -18.82
CA GLY A 78 37.84 -11.18 -19.32
C GLY A 78 37.57 -9.69 -19.20
N GLU A 79 36.65 -9.19 -20.03
CA GLU A 79 36.17 -7.82 -19.90
C GLU A 79 34.97 -7.78 -18.96
N LEU A 80 35.07 -6.96 -17.92
CA LEU A 80 33.92 -6.61 -17.11
C LEU A 80 33.06 -5.62 -17.90
N ASP A 81 32.00 -6.09 -18.54
CA ASP A 81 31.05 -5.21 -19.21
C ASP A 81 30.11 -4.55 -18.19
N ALA A 82 30.64 -3.56 -17.45
CA ALA A 82 29.88 -2.75 -16.51
C ALA A 82 28.66 -2.08 -17.18
N SER A 83 28.67 -1.91 -18.51
CA SER A 83 27.56 -1.30 -19.25
C SER A 83 26.37 -2.25 -19.41
N VAL A 84 26.60 -3.54 -19.71
CA VAL A 84 25.54 -4.57 -19.76
C VAL A 84 24.92 -4.80 -18.38
N TRP A 85 25.74 -4.77 -17.32
CA TRP A 85 25.25 -4.83 -15.95
C TRP A 85 24.45 -3.59 -15.55
N GLY A 86 24.88 -2.40 -15.97
CA GLY A 86 24.14 -1.15 -15.78
C GLY A 86 22.76 -1.17 -16.43
N ILE A 87 22.66 -1.66 -17.67
CA ILE A 87 21.39 -1.76 -18.40
C ILE A 87 20.42 -2.73 -17.72
N THR A 88 20.89 -3.92 -17.34
CA THR A 88 20.06 -4.92 -16.67
C THR A 88 19.54 -4.39 -15.33
N ARG A 89 20.40 -3.69 -14.57
CA ARG A 89 20.05 -3.07 -13.31
C ARG A 89 19.04 -1.93 -13.47
N GLU A 90 19.20 -1.06 -14.46
CA GLU A 90 18.25 0.02 -14.72
C GLU A 90 16.84 -0.53 -14.95
N GLN A 91 16.71 -1.60 -15.73
CA GLN A 91 15.43 -2.26 -16.00
C GLN A 91 14.81 -2.90 -14.75
N GLU A 92 15.61 -3.59 -13.92
CA GLU A 92 15.14 -4.15 -12.66
C GLU A 92 14.70 -3.05 -11.68
N ASN A 93 15.49 -1.99 -11.56
CA ASN A 93 15.17 -0.83 -10.73
C ASN A 93 13.90 -0.11 -11.20
N GLU A 94 13.70 0.05 -12.51
CA GLU A 94 12.47 0.63 -13.07
C GLU A 94 11.24 -0.19 -12.68
N THR A 95 11.35 -1.52 -12.73
CA THR A 95 10.28 -2.44 -12.32
C THR A 95 9.97 -2.27 -10.83
N TRP A 96 10.97 -2.36 -9.96
CA TRP A 96 10.78 -2.20 -8.52
C TRP A 96 10.31 -0.79 -8.13
N ASN A 97 10.76 0.24 -8.83
CA ASN A 97 10.27 1.61 -8.64
C ASN A 97 8.78 1.73 -8.95
N SER A 98 8.32 1.05 -10.00
CA SER A 98 6.90 1.03 -10.38
C SER A 98 6.06 0.30 -9.34
N GLU A 99 6.53 -0.83 -8.83
CA GLU A 99 5.89 -1.61 -7.77
C GLU A 99 5.83 -0.83 -6.45
N LEU A 100 6.95 -0.23 -6.03
CA LEU A 100 7.01 0.65 -4.85
C LEU A 100 6.06 1.83 -4.96
N LYS A 101 6.00 2.48 -6.12
CA LYS A 101 5.06 3.59 -6.35
C LYS A 101 3.62 3.14 -6.13
N LEU A 102 3.24 1.99 -6.69
CA LEU A 102 1.91 1.41 -6.48
C LEU A 102 1.66 1.11 -4.99
N MET A 103 2.63 0.53 -4.28
CA MET A 103 2.49 0.25 -2.85
C MET A 103 2.34 1.53 -2.02
N CYS A 104 3.10 2.58 -2.31
CA CYS A 104 2.98 3.89 -1.66
C CYS A 104 1.61 4.54 -1.92
N GLU A 105 1.08 4.44 -3.14
CA GLU A 105 -0.27 4.90 -3.48
C GLU A 105 -1.34 4.12 -2.69
N ILE A 106 -1.23 2.79 -2.62
CA ILE A 106 -2.13 1.94 -1.84
C ILE A 106 -2.07 2.30 -0.35
N LYS A 107 -0.86 2.47 0.21
CA LYS A 107 -0.66 2.88 1.61
C LYS A 107 -1.36 4.21 1.89
N THR A 108 -1.14 5.21 1.02
CA THR A 108 -1.77 6.53 1.13
C THR A 108 -3.29 6.42 1.16
N ASN A 109 -3.87 5.57 0.31
CA ASN A 109 -5.32 5.33 0.29
C ASN A 109 -5.82 4.67 1.59
N PHE A 110 -5.07 3.72 2.15
CA PHE A 110 -5.42 3.12 3.44
C PHE A 110 -5.31 4.13 4.59
N ASP A 111 -4.25 4.93 4.64
CA ASP A 111 -4.09 5.99 5.64
C ASP A 111 -5.24 6.99 5.58
N MET A 112 -5.66 7.41 4.38
CA MET A 112 -6.86 8.26 4.20
C MET A 112 -8.12 7.57 4.71
N ALA A 113 -8.37 6.31 4.34
CA ALA A 113 -9.56 5.58 4.76
C ALA A 113 -9.62 5.39 6.28
N ILE A 114 -8.48 5.08 6.90
CA ILE A 114 -8.32 4.97 8.36
C ILE A 114 -8.66 6.32 9.01
N ASN A 115 -8.06 7.42 8.52
CA ASN A 115 -8.31 8.76 9.04
C ASN A 115 -9.79 9.16 8.93
N MET A 116 -10.45 8.86 7.80
CA MET A 116 -11.88 9.14 7.63
C MET A 116 -12.76 8.39 8.63
N ILE A 117 -12.37 7.17 9.02
CA ILE A 117 -13.08 6.40 10.05
C ILE A 117 -12.84 7.02 11.42
N GLU A 118 -11.59 7.37 11.75
CA GLU A 118 -11.21 7.94 13.06
C GLU A 118 -11.80 9.33 13.29
N SER A 119 -11.87 10.17 12.25
CA SER A 119 -12.48 11.51 12.31
C SER A 119 -14.01 11.48 12.34
N GLY A 120 -14.63 10.33 12.05
CA GLY A 120 -16.08 10.18 11.92
C GLY A 120 -16.65 10.59 10.56
N GLU A 121 -15.82 11.10 9.64
CA GLU A 121 -16.22 11.49 8.28
C GLU A 121 -16.82 10.32 7.49
N ALA A 122 -16.30 9.10 7.68
CA ALA A 122 -16.82 7.90 7.06
C ALA A 122 -18.26 7.60 7.49
N ASN A 123 -18.57 7.81 8.78
CA ASN A 123 -19.92 7.61 9.30
C ASN A 123 -20.89 8.67 8.74
N GLN A 124 -20.46 9.94 8.70
CA GLN A 124 -21.25 11.02 8.12
C GLN A 124 -21.53 10.79 6.63
N SER A 125 -20.52 10.35 5.88
CA SER A 125 -20.65 10.04 4.45
C SER A 125 -21.68 8.94 4.16
N ILE A 126 -21.75 7.91 5.03
CA ILE A 126 -22.76 6.84 4.93
C ILE A 126 -24.17 7.41 5.16
N ILE A 127 -24.34 8.19 6.24
CA ILE A 127 -25.62 8.81 6.60
C ILE A 127 -26.12 9.73 5.47
N ASP A 128 -25.24 10.55 4.91
CA ASP A 128 -25.58 11.46 3.82
C ASP A 128 -26.05 10.69 2.58
N ALA A 129 -25.35 9.63 2.19
CA ALA A 129 -25.72 8.79 1.06
C ALA A 129 -27.08 8.08 1.25
N GLU A 130 -27.39 7.64 2.46
CA GLU A 130 -28.66 6.98 2.80
C GLU A 130 -29.84 7.97 2.90
N ASN A 131 -29.56 9.26 3.08
CA ASN A 131 -30.55 10.32 3.01
C ASN A 131 -30.80 10.82 1.57
N TRP A 132 -29.83 10.66 0.68
CA TRP A 132 -29.94 11.10 -0.72
C TRP A 132 -30.64 10.08 -1.63
N LYS A 133 -30.57 8.79 -1.30
CA LYS A 133 -31.39 7.74 -1.92
C LYS A 133 -32.88 7.92 -1.63
#